data_AF-A0A0C9V4W0-F1
#
_entry.id   AF-A0A0C9V4W0-F1
#
_cell.length_a   1.000
_cell.length_b   1.000
_cell.length_c   1.000
_cell.angle_alpha   90.00
_cell.angle_beta   90.00
_cell.angle_gamma   90.00
#
_symmetry.space_group_name_H-M   'P 1'
#
loop_
_entity.id
_entity.type
_entity.pdbx_description
1 polymer ?
#
loop_
_entity_poly.entity_id
_entity_poly.type
_entity_poly.pdbx_seq_one_letter_code
_entity_poly.pdbx_strand_id
1 'polypeptide(L)'
;MAGGGTSQRVVDTLAHMGLSVSYRLIQHILEGMTRSAKALAHKVVKDPVGDLTIVVFDNINFTQHKTSQRFDNTTNQINATTVVIKLPSKFTKAAYCAALSLQRRPVIRSIGHEKTEFFPLPAINEEESSVQGTIKVVKYIFLKLLKIGEQVSCKMNWVQEASMPFHFQLNAIHMLFHTHFGYPGDNNPATLDIHHRILQHSVIDPQKPKYNRAWELLEHSLIVRILDCTWYVAMAMQAGQRALEANDHVLSQSIFFMCDALMFWEFCDAIHYADVGRMWVVYDFWLFMMCGAGLNNYSNEIMEMKVQYEQEFTPELREVMENTWLVNRWGLEGCSIPTDLYLEHNNGFIKVFL
;
A
#
# COMPACT_ATOMS: atom_id res chain seq x y z
N MET A 1 -15.08 22.62 -6.30
CA MET A 1 -15.86 22.35 -5.07
C MET A 1 -17.36 22.13 -5.36
N ALA A 2 -17.74 21.34 -6.38
CA ALA A 2 -19.16 21.08 -6.69
C ALA A 2 -19.57 19.59 -6.61
N GLY A 3 -18.65 18.72 -6.15
CA GLY A 3 -18.93 17.28 -6.00
C GLY A 3 -19.44 16.86 -4.61
N GLY A 4 -19.39 17.76 -3.62
CA GLY A 4 -19.76 17.45 -2.23
C GLY A 4 -20.77 18.44 -1.67
N GLY A 5 -22.06 18.18 -1.88
CA GLY A 5 -23.12 18.63 -0.95
C GLY A 5 -23.38 20.13 -0.74
N THR A 6 -22.83 21.06 -1.51
CA THR A 6 -23.13 22.49 -1.34
C THR A 6 -24.57 22.81 -1.78
N SER A 7 -25.38 23.35 -0.87
CA SER A 7 -26.79 23.65 -1.18
C SER A 7 -26.94 24.73 -2.26
N GLN A 8 -28.00 24.62 -3.07
CA GLN A 8 -28.33 25.60 -4.12
C GLN A 8 -28.32 27.04 -3.59
N ARG A 9 -28.83 27.25 -2.37
CA ARG A 9 -28.88 28.57 -1.72
C ARG A 9 -27.50 29.21 -1.55
N VAL A 10 -26.49 28.41 -1.23
CA VAL A 10 -25.10 28.89 -1.06
C VAL A 10 -24.53 29.33 -2.41
N VAL A 11 -24.74 28.52 -3.45
CA VAL A 11 -24.29 28.84 -4.82
C VAL A 11 -24.97 30.10 -5.34
N ASP A 12 -26.29 30.21 -5.14
CA ASP A 12 -27.04 31.39 -5.56
C ASP A 12 -26.60 32.63 -4.77
N THR A 13 -26.29 32.53 -3.48
CA THR A 13 -25.76 33.65 -2.68
C THR A 13 -24.42 34.15 -3.24
N LEU A 14 -23.48 33.23 -3.53
CA LEU A 14 -22.20 33.58 -4.14
C LEU A 14 -22.36 34.18 -5.54
N ALA A 15 -23.33 33.69 -6.31
CA ALA A 15 -23.65 34.24 -7.62
C ALA A 15 -24.22 35.66 -7.55
N HIS A 16 -25.09 35.96 -6.57
CA HIS A 16 -25.60 37.32 -6.34
C HIS A 16 -24.50 38.29 -5.90
N MET A 17 -23.48 37.81 -5.19
CA MET A 17 -22.31 38.60 -4.82
C MET A 17 -21.26 38.73 -5.96
N GLY A 18 -21.50 38.13 -7.13
CA GLY A 18 -20.57 38.16 -8.26
C GLY A 18 -19.32 37.27 -8.07
N LEU A 19 -19.31 36.40 -7.06
CA LEU A 19 -18.17 35.52 -6.73
C LEU A 19 -18.26 34.15 -7.41
N SER A 20 -19.40 33.81 -8.02
CA SER A 20 -19.62 32.56 -8.73
C SER A 20 -20.60 32.73 -9.88
N VAL A 21 -20.64 31.74 -10.77
CA VAL A 21 -21.67 31.63 -11.81
C VAL A 21 -22.98 31.13 -11.20
N SER A 22 -24.11 31.46 -11.83
CA SER A 22 -25.43 30.99 -11.36
C SER A 22 -25.50 29.46 -11.31
N TYR A 23 -26.26 28.93 -10.35
CA TYR A 23 -26.53 27.49 -10.26
C TYR A 23 -27.09 26.92 -11.57
N ARG A 24 -27.90 27.70 -12.30
CA ARG A 24 -28.46 27.33 -13.61
C ARG A 24 -27.38 27.11 -14.67
N LEU A 25 -26.33 27.94 -14.69
CA LEU A 25 -25.22 27.77 -15.63
C LEU A 25 -24.38 26.54 -15.27
N ILE A 26 -24.13 26.31 -13.98
CA ILE A 26 -23.44 25.10 -13.49
C ILE A 26 -24.19 23.85 -13.95
N GLN A 27 -25.52 23.80 -13.76
CA GLN A 27 -26.34 22.69 -14.23
C GLN A 27 -26.27 22.52 -15.76
N HIS A 28 -26.34 23.60 -16.53
CA HIS A 28 -26.26 23.52 -17.99
C HIS A 28 -24.91 22.99 -18.49
N ILE A 29 -23.80 23.38 -17.85
CA ILE A 29 -22.47 22.85 -18.14
C ILE A 29 -22.40 21.37 -17.79
N LEU A 30 -22.95 20.97 -16.64
CA LEU A 30 -22.96 19.58 -16.17
C LEU A 30 -23.80 18.68 -17.09
N GLU A 31 -24.94 19.17 -17.58
CA GLU A 31 -25.75 18.54 -18.63
C GLU A 31 -25.00 18.44 -19.96
N GLY A 32 -24.22 19.47 -20.33
CA GLY A 32 -23.35 19.48 -21.51
C GLY A 32 -22.26 18.41 -21.43
N MET A 33 -21.53 18.35 -20.31
CA MET A 33 -20.52 17.33 -20.02
C MET A 33 -21.13 15.93 -20.03
N THR A 34 -22.31 15.77 -19.44
CA THR A 34 -23.07 14.51 -19.44
C THR A 34 -23.41 14.03 -20.86
N ARG A 35 -23.88 14.93 -21.73
CA ARG A 35 -24.17 14.61 -23.13
C ARG A 35 -22.91 14.19 -23.89
N SER A 36 -21.80 14.90 -23.69
CA SER A 36 -20.52 14.58 -24.32
C SER A 36 -19.98 13.22 -23.86
N ALA A 37 -19.98 12.95 -22.55
CA ALA A 37 -19.58 11.68 -21.96
C ALA A 37 -20.42 10.51 -22.48
N LYS A 38 -21.75 10.70 -22.60
CA LYS A 38 -22.65 9.69 -23.16
C LYS A 38 -22.37 9.38 -24.62
N ALA A 39 -22.08 10.39 -25.44
CA ALA A 39 -21.73 10.20 -26.86
C ALA A 39 -20.41 9.42 -27.02
N LEU A 40 -19.42 9.72 -26.17
CA LEU A 40 -18.16 8.98 -26.09
C LEU A 40 -18.37 7.52 -25.70
N ALA A 41 -19.14 7.28 -24.63
CA ALA A 41 -19.48 5.92 -24.19
C ALA A 41 -20.21 5.13 -25.29
N HIS A 42 -21.14 5.75 -26.02
CA HIS A 42 -21.80 5.12 -27.18
C HIS A 42 -20.84 4.79 -28.32
N LYS A 43 -19.86 5.65 -28.59
CA LYS A 43 -18.86 5.40 -29.63
C LYS A 43 -18.02 4.18 -29.28
N VAL A 44 -17.50 4.12 -28.05
CA VAL A 44 -16.67 3.00 -27.56
C VAL A 44 -17.44 1.67 -27.54
N VAL A 45 -18.68 1.70 -27.06
CA VAL A 45 -19.53 0.49 -26.98
C VAL A 45 -19.91 -0.06 -28.36
N LYS A 46 -20.01 0.79 -29.38
CA LYS A 46 -20.38 0.40 -30.75
C LYS A 46 -19.17 0.13 -31.66
N ASP A 47 -17.96 0.40 -31.19
CA ASP A 47 -16.74 0.17 -31.94
C ASP A 47 -16.39 -1.34 -31.93
N PRO A 48 -16.33 -2.01 -33.09
CA PRO A 48 -16.17 -3.48 -33.19
C PRO A 48 -14.77 -4.01 -32.84
N VAL A 49 -13.83 -3.18 -32.36
CA VAL A 49 -12.44 -3.60 -32.11
C VAL A 49 -12.27 -4.52 -30.89
N GLY A 50 -13.27 -4.62 -29.99
CA GLY A 50 -13.20 -5.54 -28.87
C GLY A 50 -14.57 -5.99 -28.35
N ASP A 51 -14.88 -7.28 -28.50
CA ASP A 51 -16.10 -7.94 -28.02
C ASP A 51 -16.29 -7.90 -26.47
N LEU A 52 -15.38 -7.27 -25.72
CA LEU A 52 -15.36 -7.23 -24.27
C LEU A 52 -15.49 -5.79 -23.76
N THR A 53 -16.67 -5.46 -23.20
CA THR A 53 -16.91 -4.19 -22.50
C THR A 53 -17.05 -4.46 -21.01
N ILE A 54 -16.24 -3.79 -20.20
CA ILE A 54 -16.28 -3.89 -18.74
C ILE A 54 -16.91 -2.61 -18.18
N VAL A 55 -17.92 -2.77 -17.33
CA VAL A 55 -18.49 -1.66 -16.57
C VAL A 55 -18.12 -1.86 -15.11
N VAL A 56 -17.18 -1.04 -14.64
CA VAL A 56 -16.83 -0.98 -13.21
C VAL A 56 -17.91 -0.18 -12.49
N PHE A 57 -18.51 -0.78 -11.47
CA PHE A 57 -19.59 -0.17 -10.71
C PHE A 57 -19.54 -0.65 -9.26
N ASP A 58 -19.42 0.29 -8.33
CA ASP A 58 -19.27 0.03 -6.90
C ASP A 58 -20.61 -0.37 -6.25
N ASN A 59 -20.59 -1.32 -5.32
CA ASN A 59 -21.71 -1.71 -4.44
C ASN A 59 -23.04 -2.09 -5.15
N ILE A 60 -23.07 -3.22 -5.85
CA ILE A 60 -24.31 -3.75 -6.46
C ILE A 60 -24.94 -4.86 -5.61
N ASN A 61 -26.17 -4.66 -5.18
CA ASN A 61 -26.99 -5.69 -4.55
C ASN A 61 -28.06 -6.22 -5.51
N PHE A 62 -28.06 -7.53 -5.82
CA PHE A 62 -29.14 -8.18 -6.59
C PHE A 62 -29.64 -9.47 -5.94
N THR A 63 -30.95 -9.70 -6.04
CA THR A 63 -31.58 -10.95 -5.63
C THR A 63 -31.82 -11.83 -6.84
N GLN A 64 -31.18 -13.01 -6.89
CA GLN A 64 -31.42 -13.98 -7.96
C GLN A 64 -32.60 -14.87 -7.58
N HIS A 65 -33.79 -14.57 -8.10
CA HIS A 65 -34.95 -15.46 -7.98
C HIS A 65 -34.87 -16.59 -9.00
N LYS A 66 -34.77 -17.85 -8.54
CA LYS A 66 -34.94 -19.02 -9.40
C LYS A 66 -36.43 -19.39 -9.48
N THR A 67 -36.93 -19.60 -10.70
CA THR A 67 -38.36 -19.76 -11.03
C THR A 67 -39.01 -21.08 -10.58
N SER A 68 -38.30 -21.95 -9.84
CA SER A 68 -38.88 -23.22 -9.35
C SER A 68 -38.28 -23.61 -7.99
N GLN A 69 -39.13 -23.67 -6.97
CA GLN A 69 -38.81 -24.12 -5.62
C GLN A 69 -38.77 -25.65 -5.59
N ARG A 70 -37.58 -26.22 -5.38
CA ARG A 70 -37.39 -27.56 -4.82
C ARG A 70 -36.73 -27.42 -3.45
N PHE A 71 -36.82 -28.47 -2.65
CA PHE A 71 -36.50 -28.50 -1.20
C PHE A 71 -35.06 -28.09 -0.84
N ASP A 72 -34.17 -28.06 -1.84
CA ASP A 72 -32.73 -27.80 -1.80
C ASP A 72 -32.33 -26.45 -2.44
N ASN A 73 -33.29 -25.61 -2.84
CA ASN A 73 -33.04 -24.47 -3.73
C ASN A 73 -33.38 -23.13 -3.04
N THR A 74 -32.39 -22.52 -2.39
CA THR A 74 -32.53 -21.23 -1.67
C THR A 74 -32.41 -20.02 -2.60
N THR A 75 -33.03 -18.91 -2.20
CA THR A 75 -32.85 -17.60 -2.86
C THR A 75 -31.48 -17.04 -2.49
N ASN A 76 -30.65 -16.73 -3.48
CA ASN A 76 -29.33 -16.15 -3.24
C ASN A 76 -29.39 -14.64 -3.45
N GLN A 77 -29.15 -13.89 -2.37
CA GLN A 77 -28.79 -12.49 -2.45
C GLN A 77 -27.30 -12.43 -2.77
N ILE A 78 -26.96 -11.71 -3.84
CA ILE A 78 -25.58 -11.50 -4.25
C ILE A 78 -25.27 -10.03 -4.01
N ASN A 79 -24.30 -9.80 -3.12
CA ASN A 79 -23.74 -8.47 -2.85
C ASN A 79 -22.42 -8.39 -3.63
N ALA A 80 -22.47 -7.92 -4.87
CA ALA A 80 -21.32 -7.81 -5.74
C ALA A 80 -20.67 -6.43 -5.59
N THR A 81 -19.43 -6.39 -5.12
CA THR A 81 -18.87 -5.15 -4.60
C THR A 81 -18.34 -4.19 -5.66
N THR A 82 -18.09 -4.56 -6.93
CA THR A 82 -17.35 -3.59 -7.78
C THR A 82 -17.39 -3.67 -9.31
N VAL A 83 -17.77 -4.77 -9.99
CA VAL A 83 -17.74 -4.79 -11.48
C VAL A 83 -18.84 -5.67 -12.07
N VAL A 84 -19.45 -5.18 -13.16
CA VAL A 84 -20.31 -5.94 -14.07
C VAL A 84 -19.64 -6.04 -15.44
N ILE A 85 -19.32 -7.26 -15.85
CA ILE A 85 -18.67 -7.53 -17.14
C ILE A 85 -19.74 -7.96 -18.16
N LYS A 86 -19.77 -7.34 -19.35
CA LYS A 86 -20.44 -7.96 -20.51
C LYS A 86 -19.44 -8.89 -21.19
N LEU A 87 -19.71 -10.18 -21.11
CA LEU A 87 -18.89 -11.21 -21.74
C LEU A 87 -19.30 -11.42 -23.21
N PRO A 88 -18.37 -11.80 -24.11
CA PRO A 88 -18.69 -12.18 -25.47
C PRO A 88 -19.68 -13.34 -25.48
N SER A 89 -20.54 -13.44 -26.51
CA SER A 89 -21.56 -14.51 -26.62
C SER A 89 -20.97 -15.94 -26.58
N LYS A 90 -19.69 -16.11 -26.93
CA LYS A 90 -18.95 -17.37 -26.87
C LYS A 90 -18.56 -17.79 -25.44
N PHE A 91 -18.55 -16.85 -24.49
CA PHE A 91 -18.16 -17.11 -23.10
C PHE A 91 -19.40 -17.43 -22.27
N THR A 92 -19.73 -18.72 -22.19
CA THR A 92 -20.88 -19.21 -21.42
C THR A 92 -20.49 -19.49 -19.97
N LYS A 93 -21.46 -19.43 -19.04
CA LYS A 93 -21.25 -19.82 -17.63
C LYS A 93 -20.72 -21.26 -17.50
N ALA A 94 -21.07 -22.15 -18.44
CA ALA A 94 -20.54 -23.51 -18.50
C ALA A 94 -19.03 -23.55 -18.81
N ALA A 95 -18.57 -22.74 -19.76
CA ALA A 95 -17.14 -22.61 -20.07
C ALA A 95 -16.35 -22.02 -18.89
N TYR A 96 -16.93 -21.04 -18.17
CA TYR A 96 -16.33 -20.48 -16.96
C TYR A 96 -16.21 -21.50 -15.82
N CYS A 97 -17.27 -22.26 -15.53
CA CYS A 97 -17.23 -23.33 -14.53
C CYS A 97 -16.20 -24.41 -14.87
N ALA A 98 -16.08 -24.78 -16.15
CA ALA A 98 -15.07 -25.74 -16.62
C ALA A 98 -13.63 -25.23 -16.49
N ALA A 99 -13.42 -23.90 -16.57
CA ALA A 99 -12.13 -23.29 -16.34
C ALA A 99 -11.76 -23.21 -14.85
N LEU A 100 -12.74 -22.95 -13.97
CA LEU A 100 -12.55 -22.91 -12.51
C LEU A 100 -12.26 -24.28 -11.90
N SER A 101 -12.74 -25.37 -12.50
CA SER A 101 -12.50 -26.74 -12.03
C SER A 101 -11.11 -27.29 -12.39
N LEU A 102 -10.31 -26.55 -13.17
CA LEU A 102 -8.92 -26.91 -13.43
C LEU A 102 -8.04 -26.53 -12.25
N GLN A 103 -7.56 -27.52 -11.49
CA GLN A 103 -6.43 -27.32 -10.58
C GLN A 103 -5.20 -26.93 -11.39
N ARG A 104 -4.90 -25.64 -11.43
CA ARG A 104 -3.66 -25.12 -12.01
C ARG A 104 -2.71 -24.72 -10.88
N ARG A 105 -1.43 -24.99 -11.08
CA ARG A 105 -0.38 -24.44 -10.22
C ARG A 105 -0.42 -22.90 -10.32
N PRO A 106 -0.13 -22.16 -9.24
CA PRO A 106 0.00 -20.71 -9.30
C PRO A 106 1.05 -20.32 -10.35
N VAL A 107 0.72 -19.38 -11.21
CA VAL A 107 1.65 -18.83 -12.21
C VAL A 107 1.75 -17.34 -11.97
N ILE A 108 2.99 -16.84 -11.83
CA ILE A 108 3.25 -15.40 -11.78
C ILE A 108 3.00 -14.84 -13.18
N ARG A 109 2.01 -13.95 -13.29
CA ARG A 109 1.66 -13.29 -14.55
C ARG A 109 1.54 -11.79 -14.29
N SER A 110 2.42 -11.02 -14.90
CA SER A 110 2.31 -9.56 -14.92
C SER A 110 1.32 -9.12 -16.01
N ILE A 111 0.51 -8.11 -15.69
CA ILE A 111 -0.33 -7.41 -16.66
C ILE A 111 0.54 -6.33 -17.35
N GLY A 112 0.23 -5.97 -18.60
CA GLY A 112 0.91 -4.88 -19.31
C GLY A 112 0.73 -3.52 -18.64
N HIS A 113 1.51 -2.53 -19.09
CA HIS A 113 1.53 -1.17 -18.56
C HIS A 113 0.84 -0.16 -19.50
N GLU A 114 0.01 -0.63 -20.43
CA GLU A 114 -0.68 0.24 -21.36
C GLU A 114 -1.65 1.17 -20.61
N LYS A 115 -1.72 2.43 -21.05
CA LYS A 115 -2.66 3.39 -20.48
C LYS A 115 -4.09 2.89 -20.72
N THR A 116 -4.81 2.63 -19.63
CA THR A 116 -6.24 2.32 -19.72
C THR A 116 -7.01 3.61 -20.02
N GLU A 117 -7.74 3.63 -21.12
CA GLU A 117 -8.65 4.74 -21.42
C GLU A 117 -9.87 4.68 -20.51
N PHE A 118 -10.11 5.76 -19.77
CA PHE A 118 -11.21 5.85 -18.80
C PHE A 118 -12.31 6.76 -19.34
N PHE A 119 -13.54 6.24 -19.40
CA PHE A 119 -14.71 6.96 -19.90
C PHE A 119 -15.76 7.06 -18.79
N PRO A 120 -15.80 8.17 -18.03
CA PRO A 120 -16.73 8.31 -16.92
C PRO A 120 -18.18 8.33 -17.43
N LEU A 121 -19.04 7.55 -16.77
CA LEU A 121 -20.48 7.61 -17.01
C LEU A 121 -21.08 8.81 -16.28
N PRO A 122 -22.14 9.44 -16.83
CA PRO A 122 -22.80 10.55 -16.18
C PRO A 122 -23.49 10.12 -14.88
N ALA A 123 -23.67 11.09 -13.98
CA ALA A 123 -24.43 10.89 -12.76
C ALA A 123 -25.88 10.46 -13.08
N ILE A 124 -26.40 9.53 -12.29
CA ILE A 124 -27.74 8.98 -12.44
C ILE A 124 -28.54 9.40 -11.20
N ASN A 125 -29.73 9.95 -11.43
CA ASN A 125 -30.64 10.33 -10.34
C ASN A 125 -31.61 9.19 -10.04
N GLU A 126 -31.06 8.06 -9.58
CA GLU A 126 -31.82 6.87 -9.19
C GLU A 126 -31.33 6.43 -7.81
N GLU A 127 -32.24 5.93 -6.98
CA GLU A 127 -31.92 5.51 -5.61
C GLU A 127 -31.21 4.15 -5.61
N GLU A 128 -30.05 4.05 -4.97
CA GLU A 128 -29.22 2.82 -4.91
C GLU A 128 -29.30 2.08 -3.57
N SER A 129 -30.03 2.62 -2.58
CA SER A 129 -30.12 2.12 -1.21
C SER A 129 -30.78 0.74 -1.07
N SER A 130 -31.58 0.34 -2.07
CA SER A 130 -32.36 -0.89 -2.07
C SER A 130 -32.01 -1.78 -3.26
N VAL A 131 -32.20 -3.09 -3.11
CA VAL A 131 -31.99 -4.07 -4.19
C VAL A 131 -32.79 -3.70 -5.46
N GLN A 132 -34.04 -3.26 -5.31
CA GLN A 132 -34.85 -2.82 -6.45
C GLN A 132 -34.30 -1.56 -7.10
N GLY A 133 -33.78 -0.63 -6.29
CA GLY A 133 -33.09 0.57 -6.75
C GLY A 133 -31.84 0.25 -7.55
N THR A 134 -30.97 -0.62 -7.03
CA THR A 134 -29.79 -1.10 -7.74
C THR A 134 -30.14 -1.77 -9.08
N ILE A 135 -31.19 -2.61 -9.12
CA ILE A 135 -31.66 -3.22 -10.38
C ILE A 135 -32.10 -2.16 -11.39
N LYS A 136 -32.77 -1.09 -10.95
CA LYS A 136 -33.16 0.03 -11.83
C LYS A 136 -31.93 0.74 -12.38
N VAL A 137 -30.91 1.00 -11.55
CA VAL A 137 -29.66 1.64 -11.98
C VAL A 137 -28.93 0.79 -13.01
N VAL A 138 -28.75 -0.51 -12.75
CA VAL A 138 -28.11 -1.44 -13.69
C VAL A 138 -28.91 -1.48 -15.01
N LYS A 139 -30.24 -1.62 -14.97
CA LYS A 139 -31.06 -1.59 -16.19
C LYS A 139 -30.94 -0.25 -16.93
N TYR A 140 -30.90 0.86 -16.21
CA TYR A 140 -30.74 2.19 -16.79
C TYR A 140 -29.39 2.29 -17.51
N ILE A 141 -28.29 1.91 -16.86
CA ILE A 141 -26.94 1.93 -17.43
C ILE A 141 -26.89 1.07 -18.70
N PHE A 142 -27.26 -0.21 -18.64
CA PHE A 142 -27.07 -1.12 -19.76
C PHE A 142 -28.07 -0.90 -20.90
N LEU A 143 -29.35 -0.66 -20.59
CA LEU A 143 -30.41 -0.59 -21.61
C LEU A 143 -30.64 0.82 -22.14
N LYS A 144 -30.66 1.84 -21.26
CA LYS A 144 -30.98 3.22 -21.66
C LYS A 144 -29.73 4.06 -21.93
N LEU A 145 -28.72 3.98 -21.07
CA LEU A 145 -27.53 4.80 -21.15
C LEU A 145 -26.60 4.26 -22.23
N LEU A 146 -26.22 2.98 -22.19
CA LEU A 146 -25.25 2.38 -23.11
C LEU A 146 -25.90 1.73 -24.33
N LYS A 147 -27.21 1.46 -24.30
CA LYS A 147 -27.98 0.81 -25.38
C LYS A 147 -27.40 -0.53 -25.84
N ILE A 148 -26.88 -1.31 -24.89
CA ILE A 148 -26.19 -2.58 -25.16
C ILE A 148 -27.19 -3.75 -25.34
N GLY A 149 -28.48 -3.52 -25.07
CA GLY A 149 -29.42 -4.59 -24.71
C GLY A 149 -30.66 -4.81 -25.57
N GLU A 150 -30.69 -4.45 -26.86
CA GLU A 150 -31.83 -4.82 -27.74
C GLU A 150 -32.09 -6.34 -27.83
N GLN A 151 -31.18 -7.20 -27.37
CA GLN A 151 -31.34 -8.67 -27.30
C GLN A 151 -31.18 -9.25 -25.89
N VAL A 152 -31.29 -8.44 -24.83
CA VAL A 152 -31.04 -8.91 -23.46
C VAL A 152 -32.32 -9.46 -22.83
N SER A 153 -32.42 -10.79 -22.83
CA SER A 153 -33.33 -11.58 -21.99
C SER A 153 -33.41 -11.02 -20.57
N CYS A 154 -34.60 -11.04 -19.97
CA CYS A 154 -34.86 -10.64 -18.58
C CYS A 154 -33.99 -11.38 -17.54
N LYS A 155 -33.34 -12.50 -17.93
CA LYS A 155 -32.40 -13.25 -17.11
C LYS A 155 -30.98 -12.70 -17.31
N MET A 156 -30.47 -11.96 -16.31
CA MET A 156 -29.13 -11.34 -16.26
C MET A 156 -27.96 -12.36 -16.19
N ASN A 157 -28.06 -13.49 -16.90
CA ASN A 157 -27.07 -14.59 -16.86
C ASN A 157 -25.72 -14.24 -17.49
N TRP A 158 -25.60 -13.06 -18.09
CA TRP A 158 -24.42 -12.49 -18.71
C TRP A 158 -23.65 -11.53 -17.78
N VAL A 159 -24.19 -11.25 -16.59
CA VAL A 159 -23.50 -10.48 -15.55
C VAL A 159 -22.61 -11.43 -14.75
N GLN A 160 -21.32 -11.12 -14.69
CA GLN A 160 -20.37 -11.79 -13.81
C GLN A 160 -19.90 -10.82 -12.74
N GLU A 161 -19.99 -11.24 -11.48
CA GLU A 161 -19.43 -10.52 -10.34
C GLU A 161 -17.92 -10.76 -10.25
N ALA A 162 -17.17 -9.73 -9.86
CA ALA A 162 -15.76 -9.81 -9.54
C ALA A 162 -15.46 -8.96 -8.31
N SER A 163 -14.76 -9.54 -7.34
CA SER A 163 -14.20 -8.79 -6.20
C SER A 163 -12.93 -8.07 -6.65
N MET A 164 -12.81 -6.78 -6.33
CA MET A 164 -11.64 -5.98 -6.72
C MET A 164 -10.54 -5.97 -5.64
N PRO A 165 -9.25 -5.82 -6.04
CA PRO A 165 -8.10 -5.89 -5.13
C PRO A 165 -8.19 -5.00 -3.89
N PHE A 166 -8.75 -3.80 -4.02
CA PHE A 166 -8.85 -2.86 -2.90
C PHE A 166 -9.68 -3.40 -1.73
N HIS A 167 -10.77 -4.13 -1.98
CA HIS A 167 -11.54 -4.76 -0.90
C HIS A 167 -10.74 -5.86 -0.19
N PHE A 168 -9.92 -6.60 -0.93
CA PHE A 168 -9.02 -7.58 -0.33
C PHE A 168 -7.94 -6.91 0.52
N GLN A 169 -7.37 -5.78 0.05
CA GLN A 169 -6.43 -4.99 0.85
C GLN A 169 -7.08 -4.47 2.13
N LEU A 170 -8.30 -3.92 2.04
CA LEU A 170 -9.04 -3.43 3.20
C LEU A 170 -9.32 -4.56 4.22
N ASN A 171 -9.80 -5.71 3.75
CA ASN A 171 -10.06 -6.87 4.61
C ASN A 171 -8.78 -7.46 5.21
N ALA A 172 -7.65 -7.43 4.49
CA ALA A 172 -6.36 -7.86 5.01
C ALA A 172 -5.90 -6.96 6.18
N ILE A 173 -6.08 -5.65 6.06
CA ILE A 173 -5.82 -4.73 7.17
C ILE A 173 -6.72 -5.06 8.37
N HIS A 174 -8.02 -5.25 8.14
CA HIS A 174 -8.95 -5.60 9.23
C HIS A 174 -8.53 -6.90 9.92
N MET A 175 -8.10 -7.91 9.16
CA MET A 175 -7.59 -9.18 9.69
C MET A 175 -6.33 -8.98 10.55
N LEU A 176 -5.39 -8.15 10.09
CA LEU A 176 -4.15 -7.87 10.82
C LEU A 176 -4.44 -7.12 12.13
N PHE A 177 -5.36 -6.15 12.10
CA PHE A 177 -5.80 -5.46 13.31
C PHE A 177 -6.50 -6.42 14.28
N HIS A 178 -7.41 -7.27 13.78
CA HIS A 178 -8.06 -8.27 14.63
C HIS A 178 -7.08 -9.24 15.30
N THR A 179 -6.00 -9.59 14.61
CA THR A 179 -5.02 -10.57 15.10
C THR A 179 -3.95 -9.95 15.99
N HIS A 180 -3.49 -8.74 15.68
CA HIS A 180 -2.25 -8.18 16.24
C HIS A 180 -2.44 -6.85 16.99
N PHE A 181 -3.65 -6.28 17.05
CA PHE A 181 -3.86 -5.03 17.78
C PHE A 181 -3.62 -5.17 19.28
N GLY A 182 -3.88 -6.34 19.84
CA GLY A 182 -3.77 -6.61 21.27
C GLY A 182 -5.11 -6.49 21.98
N TYR A 183 -5.15 -6.92 23.24
CA TYR A 183 -6.36 -6.85 24.06
C TYR A 183 -6.36 -5.60 24.95
N PRO A 184 -7.53 -5.03 25.29
CA PRO A 184 -7.61 -3.92 26.23
C PRO A 184 -6.94 -4.29 27.57
N GLY A 185 -5.95 -3.51 27.99
CA GLY A 185 -5.19 -3.76 29.23
C GLY A 185 -3.99 -4.69 29.08
N ASP A 186 -3.73 -5.22 27.88
CA ASP A 186 -2.47 -5.89 27.56
C ASP A 186 -1.34 -4.85 27.47
N ASN A 187 -0.22 -5.13 28.15
CA ASN A 187 0.99 -4.29 28.14
C ASN A 187 2.11 -4.93 27.32
N ASN A 188 1.80 -5.93 26.49
CA ASN A 188 2.77 -6.51 25.58
C ASN A 188 3.30 -5.44 24.59
N PRO A 189 4.59 -5.08 24.66
CA PRO A 189 5.15 -4.00 23.86
C PRO A 189 5.10 -4.28 22.35
N ALA A 190 4.97 -5.56 21.95
CA ALA A 190 4.93 -5.96 20.55
C ALA A 190 3.53 -5.83 19.91
N THR A 191 2.51 -5.36 20.62
CA THR A 191 1.15 -5.18 20.09
C THR A 191 1.04 -3.92 19.21
N LEU A 192 0.12 -3.92 18.22
CA LEU A 192 -0.10 -2.71 17.42
C LEU A 192 -0.69 -1.57 18.25
N ASP A 193 -1.43 -1.84 19.33
CA ASP A 193 -1.94 -0.81 20.24
C ASP A 193 -0.81 -0.04 20.94
N ILE A 194 0.22 -0.74 21.43
CA ILE A 194 1.39 -0.07 22.02
C ILE A 194 2.11 0.77 20.96
N HIS A 195 2.37 0.20 19.79
CA HIS A 195 3.04 0.95 18.71
C HIS A 195 2.20 2.15 18.24
N HIS A 196 0.87 2.02 18.20
CA HIS A 196 -0.06 3.12 17.92
C HIS A 196 0.06 4.25 18.93
N ARG A 197 0.13 3.91 20.23
CA ARG A 197 0.32 4.87 21.33
C ARG A 197 1.67 5.57 21.25
N ILE A 198 2.75 4.83 20.99
CA ILE A 198 4.12 5.38 20.89
C ILE A 198 4.24 6.33 19.71
N LEU A 199 3.75 5.93 18.54
CA LEU A 199 3.82 6.74 17.31
C LEU A 199 2.86 7.94 17.32
N GLN A 200 2.07 8.12 18.40
CA GLN A 200 1.11 9.22 18.58
C GLN A 200 0.15 9.40 17.38
N HIS A 201 -0.20 8.30 16.69
CA HIS A 201 -1.13 8.38 15.58
C HIS A 201 -2.51 8.81 16.07
N SER A 202 -3.20 9.66 15.29
CA SER A 202 -4.60 10.04 15.53
C SER A 202 -5.48 8.82 15.81
N VAL A 203 -6.51 8.96 16.67
CA VAL A 203 -7.46 7.90 17.06
C VAL A 203 -7.77 6.93 15.91
N ILE A 204 -7.33 5.68 16.05
CA ILE A 204 -7.64 4.58 15.12
C ILE A 204 -8.71 3.71 15.76
N ASP A 205 -9.81 3.49 15.05
CA ASP A 205 -10.82 2.50 15.44
C ASP A 205 -10.33 1.10 15.02
N PRO A 206 -10.05 0.19 15.96
CA PRO A 206 -9.55 -1.14 15.62
C PRO A 206 -10.58 -2.03 14.93
N GLN A 207 -11.89 -1.77 15.06
CA GLN A 207 -12.92 -2.53 14.37
C GLN A 207 -13.12 -2.07 12.92
N LYS A 208 -12.87 -0.78 12.65
CA LYS A 208 -13.05 -0.20 11.33
C LYS A 208 -11.98 0.86 11.03
N PRO A 209 -10.71 0.46 10.94
CA PRO A 209 -9.62 1.40 10.81
C PRO A 209 -9.63 2.07 9.43
N LYS A 210 -9.33 3.37 9.37
CA LYS A 210 -9.18 4.07 8.10
C LYS A 210 -7.95 3.53 7.36
N TYR A 211 -8.15 2.99 6.15
CA TYR A 211 -7.13 2.27 5.36
C TYR A 211 -5.73 2.90 5.41
N ASN A 212 -5.59 4.17 5.01
CA ASN A 212 -4.27 4.83 4.94
C ASN A 212 -3.54 4.86 6.30
N ARG A 213 -4.26 5.19 7.38
CA ARG A 213 -3.67 5.27 8.72
C ARG A 213 -3.32 3.90 9.28
N ALA A 214 -4.17 2.93 8.98
CA ALA A 214 -3.96 1.54 9.36
C ALA A 214 -2.74 0.95 8.65
N TRP A 215 -2.59 1.27 7.37
CA TRP A 215 -1.44 0.89 6.54
C TRP A 215 -0.15 1.51 7.08
N GLU A 216 -0.12 2.83 7.33
CA GLU A 216 1.04 3.52 7.92
C GLU A 216 1.49 2.86 9.24
N LEU A 217 0.55 2.58 10.15
CA LEU A 217 0.87 1.91 11.42
C LEU A 217 1.45 0.50 11.19
N LEU A 218 0.85 -0.28 10.30
CA LEU A 218 1.33 -1.64 9.98
C LEU A 218 2.73 -1.60 9.37
N GLU A 219 3.00 -0.66 8.48
CA GLU A 219 4.29 -0.50 7.81
C GLU A 219 5.39 -0.13 8.80
N HIS A 220 5.19 0.91 9.61
CA HIS A 220 6.14 1.28 10.67
C HIS A 220 6.33 0.14 11.67
N SER A 221 5.24 -0.50 12.08
CA SER A 221 5.30 -1.60 13.02
C SER A 221 6.00 -2.84 12.46
N LEU A 222 5.96 -3.06 11.15
CA LEU A 222 6.69 -4.14 10.49
C LEU A 222 8.19 -3.80 10.44
N ILE A 223 8.53 -2.58 10.04
CA ILE A 223 9.92 -2.09 9.98
C ILE A 223 10.57 -2.22 11.37
N VAL A 224 9.90 -1.75 12.42
CA VAL A 224 10.41 -1.85 13.80
C VAL A 224 10.63 -3.31 14.22
N ARG A 225 9.75 -4.24 13.86
CA ARG A 225 9.96 -5.67 14.19
C ARG A 225 11.09 -6.30 13.39
N ILE A 226 11.28 -5.89 12.14
CA ILE A 226 12.43 -6.31 11.34
C ILE A 226 13.72 -5.80 11.98
N LEU A 227 13.73 -4.57 12.48
CA LEU A 227 14.85 -4.00 13.24
C LEU A 227 15.04 -4.68 14.61
N ASP A 228 13.99 -4.99 15.35
CA ASP A 228 14.10 -5.69 16.64
C ASP A 228 14.68 -7.10 16.47
N CYS A 229 14.30 -7.82 15.40
CA CYS A 229 14.94 -9.07 15.01
C CYS A 229 16.46 -8.93 14.80
N THR A 230 16.94 -7.72 14.48
CA THR A 230 18.37 -7.45 14.35
C THR A 230 19.01 -7.18 15.68
N TRP A 231 18.31 -6.62 16.65
CA TRP A 231 18.86 -6.51 18.00
C TRP A 231 19.10 -7.89 18.63
N TYR A 232 18.27 -8.87 18.26
CA TYR A 232 18.52 -10.28 18.53
C TYR A 232 19.31 -10.96 17.40
N VAL A 233 20.41 -10.33 16.91
CA VAL A 233 21.31 -10.85 15.86
C VAL A 233 21.58 -12.35 16.04
N ALA A 234 21.86 -12.77 17.27
CA ALA A 234 22.18 -14.16 17.60
C ALA A 234 21.06 -15.15 17.23
N MET A 235 19.79 -14.79 17.41
CA MET A 235 18.65 -15.65 17.06
C MET A 235 18.39 -15.66 15.56
N ALA A 236 18.53 -14.52 14.89
CA ALA A 236 18.40 -14.42 13.43
C ALA A 236 19.53 -15.18 12.72
N MET A 237 20.77 -15.06 13.18
CA MET A 237 21.91 -15.84 12.68
C MET A 237 21.70 -17.34 12.87
N GLN A 238 21.16 -17.78 14.03
CA GLN A 238 20.79 -19.18 14.22
C GLN A 238 19.71 -19.65 13.24
N ALA A 239 18.72 -18.81 12.93
CA ALA A 239 17.70 -19.14 11.93
C ALA A 239 18.30 -19.26 10.53
N GLY A 240 19.21 -18.35 10.15
CA GLY A 240 19.97 -18.41 8.90
C GLY A 240 20.80 -19.69 8.80
N GLN A 241 21.48 -20.05 9.90
CA GLN A 241 22.26 -21.28 9.99
C GLN A 241 21.38 -22.55 9.85
N ARG A 242 20.23 -22.60 10.52
CA ARG A 242 19.27 -23.71 10.36
C ARG A 242 18.74 -23.83 8.94
N ALA A 243 18.48 -22.71 8.28
CA ALA A 243 18.05 -22.71 6.87
C ALA A 243 19.16 -23.26 5.96
N LEU A 244 20.42 -22.89 6.24
CA LEU A 244 21.59 -23.41 5.52
C LEU A 244 21.75 -24.92 5.74
N GLU A 245 21.62 -25.40 6.97
CA GLU A 245 21.65 -26.82 7.33
C GLU A 245 20.51 -27.62 6.68
N ALA A 246 19.36 -26.98 6.46
CA ALA A 246 18.23 -27.54 5.72
C ALA A 246 18.38 -27.48 4.19
N ASN A 247 19.54 -27.04 3.68
CA ASN A 247 19.83 -26.85 2.25
C ASN A 247 18.94 -25.78 1.56
N ASP A 248 18.36 -24.85 2.34
CA ASP A 248 17.64 -23.68 1.83
C ASP A 248 18.59 -22.48 1.73
N HIS A 249 19.37 -22.47 0.64
CA HIS A 249 20.36 -21.43 0.36
C HIS A 249 19.73 -20.05 0.14
N VAL A 250 18.49 -19.99 -0.38
CA VAL A 250 17.81 -18.71 -0.65
C VAL A 250 17.38 -18.07 0.65
N LEU A 251 16.77 -18.84 1.55
CA LEU A 251 16.33 -18.35 2.85
C LEU A 251 17.52 -17.96 3.73
N SER A 252 18.55 -18.81 3.82
CA SER A 252 19.75 -18.52 4.60
C SER A 252 20.44 -17.24 4.13
N GLN A 253 20.67 -17.09 2.82
CA GLN A 253 21.28 -15.88 2.27
C GLN A 253 20.43 -14.63 2.54
N SER A 254 19.10 -14.75 2.42
CA SER A 254 18.19 -13.63 2.71
C SER A 254 18.27 -13.20 4.18
N ILE A 255 18.32 -14.16 5.11
CA ILE A 255 18.42 -13.88 6.54
C ILE A 255 19.75 -13.20 6.87
N PHE A 256 20.88 -13.73 6.38
CA PHE A 256 22.19 -13.14 6.63
C PHE A 256 22.29 -11.72 6.05
N PHE A 257 21.84 -11.53 4.81
CA PHE A 257 21.82 -10.20 4.21
C PHE A 257 20.98 -9.19 5.01
N MET A 258 19.79 -9.60 5.47
CA MET A 258 18.96 -8.72 6.31
C MET A 258 19.70 -8.33 7.59
N CYS A 259 20.35 -9.28 8.28
CA CYS A 259 21.13 -8.99 9.48
C CYS A 259 22.25 -7.98 9.20
N ASP A 260 23.05 -8.22 8.16
CA ASP A 260 24.20 -7.39 7.82
C ASP A 260 23.77 -5.97 7.38
N ALA A 261 22.73 -5.88 6.55
CA ALA A 261 22.22 -4.61 6.04
C ALA A 261 21.58 -3.76 7.16
N LEU A 262 20.94 -4.40 8.14
CA LEU A 262 20.33 -3.69 9.26
C LEU A 262 21.38 -3.19 10.27
N MET A 263 22.49 -3.93 10.45
CA MET A 263 23.66 -3.42 11.20
C MET A 263 24.26 -2.17 10.55
N PHE A 264 24.33 -2.14 9.21
CA PHE A 264 24.75 -0.93 8.49
C PHE A 264 23.75 0.22 8.67
N TRP A 265 22.45 -0.06 8.63
CA TRP A 265 21.43 0.95 8.84
C TRP A 265 21.49 1.55 10.26
N GLU A 266 21.68 0.72 11.29
CA GLU A 266 21.90 1.13 12.67
C GLU A 266 23.11 2.06 12.80
N PHE A 267 24.22 1.74 12.14
CA PHE A 267 25.41 2.60 12.11
C PHE A 267 25.13 3.96 11.47
N CYS A 268 24.42 3.98 10.34
CA CYS A 268 24.01 5.23 9.69
C CYS A 268 23.08 6.07 10.58
N ASP A 269 22.14 5.43 11.27
CA ASP A 269 21.23 6.13 12.20
C ASP A 269 21.99 6.69 13.40
N ALA A 270 22.89 5.91 14.00
CA ALA A 270 23.76 6.36 15.08
C ALA A 270 24.60 7.59 14.67
N ILE A 271 25.14 7.60 13.45
CA ILE A 271 25.83 8.76 12.88
C ILE A 271 24.92 9.98 12.81
N HIS A 272 23.70 9.85 12.26
CA HIS A 272 22.78 10.97 12.11
C HIS A 272 22.45 11.65 13.44
N TYR A 273 22.28 10.86 14.51
CA TYR A 273 22.00 11.35 15.85
C TYR A 273 23.25 11.65 16.70
N ALA A 274 24.45 11.49 16.13
CA ALA A 274 25.72 11.61 16.84
C ALA A 274 25.84 10.74 18.11
N ASP A 275 25.30 9.53 18.06
CA ASP A 275 25.38 8.55 19.14
C ASP A 275 26.60 7.64 18.95
N VAL A 276 27.75 8.08 19.45
CA VAL A 276 29.01 7.33 19.38
C VAL A 276 28.96 6.02 20.19
N GLY A 277 28.10 5.94 21.21
CA GLY A 277 27.91 4.71 21.99
C GLY A 277 27.31 3.61 21.13
N ARG A 278 26.27 3.92 20.34
CA ARG A 278 25.69 2.99 19.36
C ARG A 278 26.70 2.61 18.27
N MET A 279 27.51 3.56 17.80
CA MET A 279 28.59 3.26 16.83
C MET A 279 29.58 2.23 17.37
N TRP A 280 30.00 2.36 18.64
CA TRP A 280 30.89 1.39 19.29
C TRP A 280 30.32 -0.02 19.35
N VAL A 281 29.03 -0.14 19.67
CA VAL A 281 28.34 -1.45 19.66
C VAL A 281 28.39 -2.06 18.27
N VAL A 282 28.18 -1.28 17.20
CA VAL A 282 28.28 -1.80 15.82
C VAL A 282 29.71 -2.21 15.49
N TYR A 283 30.73 -1.44 15.90
CA TYR A 283 32.13 -1.79 15.68
C TYR A 283 32.51 -3.14 16.31
N ASP A 284 31.94 -3.51 17.46
CA ASP A 284 32.18 -4.82 18.09
C ASP A 284 31.78 -5.98 17.17
N PHE A 285 30.63 -5.87 16.49
CA PHE A 285 30.20 -6.88 15.53
C PHE A 285 31.01 -6.80 14.23
N TRP A 286 31.26 -5.59 13.73
CA TRP A 286 31.98 -5.37 12.48
C TRP A 286 33.41 -5.84 12.51
N LEU A 287 34.09 -5.82 13.67
CA LEU A 287 35.40 -6.43 13.82
C LEU A 287 35.41 -7.88 13.32
N PHE A 288 34.45 -8.69 13.78
CA PHE A 288 34.34 -10.10 13.39
C PHE A 288 33.80 -10.25 11.97
N MET A 289 32.79 -9.45 11.57
CA MET A 289 32.19 -9.53 10.24
C MET A 289 33.18 -9.15 9.13
N MET A 290 33.97 -8.09 9.33
CA MET A 290 34.99 -7.68 8.37
C MET A 290 36.11 -8.72 8.26
N CYS A 291 36.53 -9.32 9.38
CA CYS A 291 37.47 -10.44 9.34
C CYS A 291 36.90 -11.63 8.54
N GLY A 292 35.64 -12.00 8.78
CA GLY A 292 34.95 -13.07 8.06
C GLY A 292 34.77 -12.78 6.56
N ALA A 293 34.59 -11.51 6.20
CA ALA A 293 34.49 -11.04 4.82
C ALA A 293 35.84 -10.89 4.10
N GLY A 294 36.97 -11.14 4.78
CA GLY A 294 38.31 -10.96 4.23
C GLY A 294 38.77 -9.49 4.13
N LEU A 295 38.08 -8.56 4.80
CA LEU A 295 38.41 -7.14 4.89
C LEU A 295 39.40 -6.87 6.02
N ASN A 296 40.55 -7.56 5.98
CA ASN A 296 41.49 -7.63 7.10
C ASN A 296 42.10 -6.28 7.50
N ASN A 297 42.28 -5.36 6.55
CA ASN A 297 42.82 -4.03 6.86
C ASN A 297 41.85 -3.26 7.77
N TYR A 298 40.57 -3.24 7.41
CA TYR A 298 39.55 -2.53 8.18
C TYR A 298 39.23 -3.22 9.52
N SER A 299 39.28 -4.56 9.58
CA SER A 299 39.17 -5.25 10.88
C SER A 299 40.34 -4.91 11.81
N ASN A 300 41.57 -4.82 11.27
CA ASN A 300 42.73 -4.42 12.06
C ASN A 300 42.63 -2.96 12.52
N GLU A 301 42.17 -2.06 11.65
CA GLU A 301 41.92 -0.65 12.03
C GLU A 301 40.91 -0.54 13.17
N ILE A 302 39.79 -1.27 13.11
CA ILE A 302 38.80 -1.30 14.21
C ILE A 302 39.43 -1.86 15.49
N MET A 303 40.22 -2.92 15.38
CA MET A 303 40.91 -3.53 16.53
C MET A 303 41.90 -2.56 17.18
N GLU A 304 42.75 -1.91 16.38
CA GLU A 304 43.70 -0.91 16.85
C GLU A 304 42.97 0.28 17.49
N MET A 305 41.91 0.79 16.84
CA MET A 305 41.09 1.88 17.37
C MET A 305 40.51 1.53 18.75
N LYS A 306 40.01 0.30 18.93
CA LYS A 306 39.51 -0.18 20.24
C LYS A 306 40.61 -0.30 21.29
N VAL A 307 41.75 -0.89 20.94
CA VAL A 307 42.89 -1.05 21.87
C VAL A 307 43.41 0.30 22.32
N GLN A 308 43.60 1.25 21.39
CA GLN A 308 44.00 2.62 21.69
C GLN A 308 42.98 3.28 22.62
N TYR A 309 41.70 3.18 22.30
CA TYR A 309 40.63 3.76 23.09
C TYR A 309 40.59 3.19 24.52
N GLU A 310 40.70 1.88 24.70
CA GLU A 310 40.60 1.23 26.01
C GLU A 310 41.88 1.33 26.86
N GLN A 311 43.05 1.20 26.24
CA GLN A 311 44.32 1.00 26.95
C GLN A 311 45.26 2.21 26.89
N GLU A 312 45.21 3.01 25.82
CA GLU A 312 46.18 4.10 25.60
C GLU A 312 45.60 5.49 25.89
N PHE A 313 44.32 5.72 25.55
CA PHE A 313 43.70 7.03 25.68
C PHE A 313 43.23 7.29 27.12
N THR A 314 43.57 8.47 27.64
CA THR A 314 42.95 9.00 28.86
C THR A 314 41.47 9.31 28.60
N PRO A 315 40.62 9.38 29.64
CA PRO A 315 39.20 9.71 29.47
C PRO A 315 38.96 11.00 28.68
N GLU A 316 39.80 12.03 28.90
CA GLU A 316 39.69 13.30 28.19
C GLU A 316 40.05 13.15 26.70
N LEU A 317 41.04 12.32 26.38
CA LEU A 317 41.43 12.08 24.98
C LEU A 317 40.37 11.26 24.24
N ARG A 318 39.69 10.33 24.92
CA ARG A 318 38.56 9.57 24.35
C ARG A 318 37.43 10.48 23.90
N GLU A 319 37.02 11.39 24.77
CA GLU A 319 35.98 12.38 24.48
C GLU A 319 36.39 13.29 23.31
N VAL A 320 37.64 13.76 23.29
CA VAL A 320 38.14 14.56 22.16
C VAL A 320 38.11 13.78 20.86
N MET A 321 38.55 12.51 20.86
CA MET A 321 38.57 11.68 19.65
C MET A 321 37.15 11.42 19.13
N GLU A 322 36.21 11.03 19.97
CA GLU A 322 34.82 10.82 19.57
C GLU A 322 34.17 12.09 19.00
N ASN A 323 34.44 13.24 19.60
CA ASN A 323 33.98 14.54 19.10
C ASN A 323 34.58 14.93 17.74
N THR A 324 35.66 14.28 17.29
CA THR A 324 36.24 14.53 15.96
C THR A 324 35.59 13.73 14.84
N TRP A 325 34.89 12.63 15.17
CA TRP A 325 34.36 11.71 14.16
C TRP A 325 33.19 12.28 13.38
N LEU A 326 32.38 13.12 14.02
CA LEU A 326 31.13 13.60 13.47
C LEU A 326 31.09 15.12 13.45
N VAL A 327 30.45 15.67 12.43
CA VAL A 327 30.19 17.10 12.29
C VAL A 327 28.72 17.35 12.00
N ASN A 328 28.15 18.32 12.69
CA ASN A 328 26.79 18.80 12.45
C ASN A 328 26.84 20.25 11.97
N ARG A 329 26.79 20.46 10.65
CA ARG A 329 26.86 21.80 10.04
C ARG A 329 25.67 22.68 10.44
N TRP A 330 24.52 22.07 10.69
CA TRP A 330 23.26 22.78 10.86
C TRP A 330 22.88 23.03 12.32
N GLY A 331 23.51 22.32 13.27
CA GLY A 331 23.12 22.34 14.68
C GLY A 331 21.73 21.76 14.94
N LEU A 332 21.25 20.89 14.03
CA LEU A 332 19.93 20.26 14.11
C LEU A 332 20.07 18.78 14.45
N GLU A 333 19.18 18.28 15.28
CA GLU A 333 19.09 16.85 15.60
C GLU A 333 18.92 16.01 14.32
N GLY A 334 19.55 14.83 14.27
CA GLY A 334 19.49 13.93 13.12
C GLY A 334 20.24 14.41 11.87
N CYS A 335 21.02 15.50 11.95
CA CYS A 335 21.71 16.11 10.81
C CYS A 335 23.24 16.02 10.88
N SER A 336 23.78 15.11 11.71
CA SER A 336 25.21 14.86 11.81
C SER A 336 25.69 13.97 10.66
N ILE A 337 26.93 14.19 10.21
CA ILE A 337 27.59 13.37 9.18
C ILE A 337 29.05 13.06 9.60
N PRO A 338 29.68 12.02 9.04
CA PRO A 338 31.09 11.73 9.30
C PRO A 338 31.99 12.88 8.84
N THR A 339 33.01 13.20 9.64
CA THR A 339 33.94 14.30 9.38
C THR A 339 34.77 14.06 8.11
N ASP A 340 35.15 12.82 7.82
CA ASP A 340 35.83 12.44 6.59
C ASP A 340 34.95 12.65 5.34
N LEU A 341 33.66 12.30 5.41
CA LEU A 341 32.68 12.59 4.35
C LEU A 341 32.51 14.10 4.15
N TYR A 342 32.53 14.89 5.23
CA TYR A 342 32.50 16.34 5.14
C TYR A 342 33.73 16.90 4.40
N LEU A 343 34.91 16.35 4.68
CA LEU A 343 36.14 16.71 3.96
C LEU A 343 36.06 16.32 2.48
N GLU A 344 35.48 15.16 2.16
CA GLU A 344 35.27 14.74 0.77
C GLU A 344 34.36 15.73 0.02
N HIS A 345 33.25 16.16 0.63
CA HIS A 345 32.39 17.20 0.06
C HIS A 345 33.18 18.50 -0.21
N ASN A 346 33.98 18.96 0.76
CA ASN A 346 34.78 20.18 0.58
C ASN A 346 35.82 20.04 -0.54
N ASN A 347 36.49 18.89 -0.62
CA ASN A 347 37.43 18.59 -1.71
C ASN A 347 36.73 18.57 -3.06
N GLY A 348 35.51 18.01 -3.14
CA GLY A 348 34.67 18.05 -4.33
C GLY A 348 34.35 19.48 -4.76
N PHE A 349 33.95 20.35 -3.83
CA PHE A 349 33.70 21.77 -4.13
C PHE A 349 34.94 22.47 -4.66
N ILE A 350 36.10 22.32 -4.01
CA ILE A 350 37.35 22.99 -4.41
C ILE A 350 37.78 22.57 -5.82
N LYS A 351 37.64 21.28 -6.16
CA LYS A 351 37.97 20.74 -7.50
C LYS A 351 37.08 21.28 -8.64
N VAL A 352 35.93 21.88 -8.33
CA VAL A 352 35.06 22.51 -9.34
C VAL A 352 35.45 23.96 -9.62
N PHE A 353 36.13 24.61 -8.67
CA PHE A 353 36.57 26.01 -8.76
C PHE A 353 38.04 26.19 -9.14
N LEU A 354 38.82 25.11 -9.15
CA LEU A 354 40.17 25.02 -9.71
C LEU A 354 40.10 24.33 -11.07
#